data_AF-A0A0V0WAR0-F1
#
_entry.id   AF-A0A0V0WAR0-F1
#
_cell.length_a   1.000
_cell.length_b   1.000
_cell.length_c   1.000
_cell.angle_alpha   90.00
_cell.angle_beta   90.00
_cell.angle_gamma   90.00
#
_symmetry.space_group_name_H-M   'P 1'
#
loop_
_entity.id
_entity.type
_entity.pdbx_description
1 polymer ?
#
loop_
_entity_poly.entity_id
_entity_poly.type
_entity_poly.pdbx_seq_one_letter_code
_entity_poly.pdbx_strand_id
1 'polypeptide(L)'
;LGIDWDDCLPADIDVMWRRGKEELDQLPTIRVPRALLSAPREQLQRVELHVFGDASETAYGAVAYLLSTAQGGGAEVKFVAAKSRVAPVKKLTLPRLELMAALLA
;
A
#
# COMPACT_ATOMS: atom_id res chain seq x y z
N LEU A 1 28.33 -5.73 2.30
CA LEU A 1 28.74 -6.55 1.14
C LEU A 1 30.14 -6.20 0.67
N GLY A 2 30.55 -4.92 0.73
CA GLY A 2 31.94 -4.54 0.37
C GLY A 2 32.26 -4.83 -1.09
N ILE A 3 31.25 -4.72 -1.95
CA ILE A 3 31.33 -4.93 -3.39
C ILE A 3 31.27 -3.56 -4.07
N ASP A 4 32.02 -3.38 -5.16
CA ASP A 4 31.98 -2.21 -6.00
C ASP A 4 30.77 -2.22 -6.94
N TRP A 5 30.48 -1.08 -7.58
CA TRP A 5 29.30 -0.92 -8.44
C TRP A 5 29.27 -1.86 -9.64
N ASP A 6 30.44 -2.24 -10.15
CA ASP A 6 30.60 -3.08 -11.33
C ASP A 6 30.82 -4.57 -10.98
N ASP A 7 30.85 -4.91 -9.69
CA ASP A 7 31.01 -6.29 -9.24
C ASP A 7 29.74 -7.10 -9.48
N CYS A 8 29.92 -8.39 -9.80
CA CYS A 8 28.81 -9.33 -9.87
C CYS A 8 28.08 -9.42 -8.52
N LEU A 9 26.74 -9.35 -8.56
CA LEU A 9 25.91 -9.56 -7.38
C LEU A 9 26.11 -10.98 -6.82
N PRO A 10 26.14 -11.13 -5.48
CA PRO A 10 26.00 -12.43 -4.84
C PRO A 10 24.79 -13.20 -5.38
N ALA A 11 24.94 -14.51 -5.55
CA ALA A 11 23.94 -15.33 -6.25
C ALA A 11 22.54 -15.28 -5.61
N ASP A 12 22.46 -15.18 -4.29
CA ASP A 12 21.21 -15.02 -3.55
C ASP A 12 20.50 -13.70 -3.88
N ILE A 13 21.26 -12.59 -3.95
CA ILE A 13 20.74 -11.28 -4.30
C ILE A 13 20.34 -11.21 -5.77
N ASP A 14 21.15 -11.77 -6.68
CA ASP A 14 20.81 -11.82 -8.11
C ASP A 14 19.51 -12.58 -8.35
N VAL A 15 19.31 -13.72 -7.68
CA VAL A 15 18.07 -14.49 -7.75
C VAL A 15 16.87 -13.66 -7.24
N MET A 16 17.00 -13.00 -6.08
CA MET A 16 15.93 -12.14 -5.56
C MET A 16 15.61 -10.97 -6.49
N TRP A 17 16.64 -10.33 -7.03
CA TRP A 17 16.50 -9.21 -7.95
C TRP A 17 15.80 -9.61 -9.24
N ARG A 18 16.21 -10.74 -9.85
CA ARG A 18 15.56 -11.29 -11.05
C ARG A 18 14.10 -11.63 -10.79
N ARG A 19 13.80 -12.28 -9.66
CA ARG A 19 12.41 -12.57 -9.28
C ARG A 19 11.59 -11.29 -9.16
N GLY A 20 12.12 -10.28 -8.47
CA GLY A 20 11.45 -8.99 -8.35
C GLY A 20 11.22 -8.33 -9.71
N LYS A 21 12.19 -8.41 -10.62
CA LYS A 21 12.04 -7.92 -11.99
C LYS A 21 10.96 -8.67 -12.77
N GLU A 22 10.90 -9.99 -12.67
CA GLU A 22 9.87 -10.81 -13.31
C GLU A 22 8.47 -10.53 -12.75
N GLU A 23 8.36 -10.24 -11.44
CA GLU A 23 7.11 -9.79 -10.83
C GLU A 23 6.64 -8.44 -11.40
N LEU A 24 7.57 -7.53 -11.74
CA LEU A 24 7.22 -6.25 -12.39
C LEU A 24 6.62 -6.47 -13.79
N ASP A 25 7.11 -7.45 -14.53
CA ASP A 25 6.57 -7.80 -15.85
C ASP A 25 5.10 -8.30 -15.75
N GLN A 26 4.66 -8.74 -14.57
CA GLN A 26 3.28 -9.14 -14.30
C GLN A 26 2.37 -7.96 -13.90
N LEU A 27 2.89 -6.77 -13.61
CA LEU A 27 2.07 -5.61 -13.25
C LEU A 27 0.94 -5.29 -14.24
N PRO A 28 1.13 -5.40 -15.57
CA PRO A 28 0.05 -5.16 -16.53
C PRO A 28 -1.11 -6.16 -16.43
N THR A 29 -0.94 -7.29 -15.74
CA THR A 29 -2.01 -8.28 -15.51
C THR A 29 -2.90 -7.91 -14.32
N ILE A 30 -2.42 -7.04 -13.43
CA ILE A 30 -3.20 -6.59 -12.28
C ILE A 30 -4.40 -5.79 -12.77
N ARG A 31 -5.58 -6.15 -12.25
CA ARG A 31 -6.85 -5.45 -12.52
C ARG A 31 -7.40 -4.97 -11.19
N VAL A 32 -7.59 -3.65 -11.09
CA VAL A 32 -8.26 -3.01 -9.96
C VAL A 32 -9.65 -2.58 -10.42
N PRO A 33 -10.73 -3.24 -9.98
CA PRO A 33 -12.09 -2.84 -10.35
C PRO A 33 -12.37 -1.40 -9.93
N ARG A 34 -12.88 -0.58 -10.85
CA ARG A 34 -13.25 0.81 -10.54
C ARG A 34 -14.45 0.91 -9.58
N ALA A 35 -15.34 -0.10 -9.61
CA ALA A 35 -16.51 -0.15 -8.75
C ALA A 35 -16.13 -0.66 -7.35
N LEU A 36 -16.28 0.21 -6.34
CA LEU A 36 -15.94 -0.12 -4.96
C LEU A 36 -16.99 -0.98 -4.26
N LEU A 37 -18.23 -0.98 -4.75
CA LEU A 37 -19.32 -1.81 -4.23
C LEU A 37 -19.67 -2.89 -5.25
N SER A 38 -19.63 -4.15 -4.85
CA SER A 38 -20.04 -5.29 -5.69
C SER A 38 -21.56 -5.53 -5.67
N ALA A 39 -22.28 -4.94 -4.71
CA ALA A 39 -23.73 -5.08 -4.56
C ALA A 39 -24.43 -3.71 -4.46
N PRO A 40 -25.72 -3.62 -4.81
CA PRO A 40 -26.53 -2.43 -4.57
C PRO A 40 -26.55 -2.02 -3.10
N ARG A 41 -26.63 -0.72 -2.82
CA ARG A 41 -26.57 -0.17 -1.45
C ARG A 41 -27.65 -0.74 -0.55
N GLU A 42 -28.81 -1.06 -1.11
CA GLU A 42 -29.99 -1.61 -0.42
C GLU A 42 -29.75 -3.03 0.11
N GLN A 43 -28.77 -3.75 -0.43
CA GLN A 43 -28.39 -5.11 -0.01
C GLN A 43 -27.22 -5.11 0.99
N LEU A 44 -26.65 -3.93 1.26
CA LEU A 44 -25.53 -3.75 2.18
C LEU A 44 -26.06 -3.32 3.54
N GLN A 45 -25.61 -4.00 4.59
CA GLN A 45 -25.89 -3.65 5.97
C GLN A 45 -24.97 -2.52 6.45
N ARG A 46 -23.67 -2.60 6.14
CA ARG A 46 -22.66 -1.63 6.57
C ARG A 46 -21.69 -1.33 5.43
N VAL A 47 -21.26 -0.08 5.36
CA VAL A 47 -20.15 0.34 4.49
C VAL A 47 -19.28 1.27 5.31
N GLU A 48 -17.98 0.99 5.34
CA GLU A 48 -17.01 1.69 6.15
C GLU A 48 -15.76 1.98 5.35
N LEU A 49 -15.21 3.17 5.54
CA LEU A 49 -13.89 3.52 5.05
C LEU A 49 -12.89 3.31 6.19
N HIS A 50 -11.98 2.36 6.03
CA HIS A 50 -10.90 2.09 6.97
C HIS A 50 -9.62 2.68 6.39
N VAL A 51 -9.00 3.62 7.11
CA VAL A 51 -7.78 4.27 6.65
C VAL A 51 -6.67 4.01 7.68
N PHE A 52 -5.53 3.58 7.18
CA PHE A 52 -4.34 3.27 7.97
C PHE A 52 -3.24 4.22 7.54
N GLY A 53 -2.60 4.87 8.52
CA GLY A 53 -1.41 5.69 8.32
C GLY A 53 -0.21 5.02 8.98
N ASP A 54 0.95 5.09 8.34
CA ASP A 54 2.21 4.62 8.89
C ASP A 54 3.35 5.60 8.55
N ALA A 55 4.36 5.63 9.40
CA ALA A 55 5.50 6.52 9.27
C ALA A 55 6.80 5.88 9.77
N SER A 56 7.89 6.22 9.09
CA SER A 56 9.27 5.95 9.47
C SER A 56 10.08 7.24 9.42
N GLU A 57 11.34 7.20 9.83
CA GLU A 57 12.25 8.35 9.70
C GLU A 57 12.53 8.74 8.23
N THR A 58 12.24 7.87 7.27
CA THR A 58 12.56 8.06 5.85
C THR A 58 11.34 8.32 4.97
N ALA A 59 10.14 7.90 5.39
CA ALA A 59 8.91 8.08 4.62
C ALA A 59 7.67 8.02 5.52
N TYR A 60 6.54 8.50 5.02
CA TYR A 60 5.24 8.37 5.66
C TYR A 60 4.16 8.21 4.60
N GLY A 61 3.04 7.58 4.94
CA GLY A 61 1.98 7.31 3.99
C GLY A 61 0.69 6.84 4.63
N ALA A 62 -0.36 6.77 3.82
CA ALA A 62 -1.65 6.23 4.21
C ALA A 62 -2.25 5.36 3.10
N VAL A 63 -3.09 4.41 3.50
CA VAL A 63 -3.88 3.55 2.62
C VAL A 63 -5.32 3.47 3.11
N ALA A 64 -6.26 3.59 2.17
CA ALA A 64 -7.69 3.52 2.41
C ALA A 64 -8.28 2.26 1.79
N TYR A 65 -9.10 1.55 2.57
CA TYR A 65 -9.88 0.40 2.16
C TYR A 65 -11.36 0.64 2.43
N LEU A 66 -12.22 0.12 1.56
CA LEU A 66 -13.66 0.11 1.77
C LEU A 66 -14.07 -1.28 2.23
N LEU A 67 -14.58 -1.38 3.45
CA LEU A 67 -15.23 -2.58 3.97
C LEU A 67 -16.73 -2.45 3.76
N SER A 68 -17.32 -3.39 3.02
CA SER A 68 -18.77 -3.51 2.86
C SER A 68 -19.26 -4.85 3.38
N THR A 69 -20.30 -4.85 4.19
CA THR A 69 -20.96 -6.07 4.66
C THR A 69 -22.37 -6.17 4.07
N ALA A 70 -22.67 -7.31 3.45
CA ALA A 70 -23.99 -7.64 2.96
C ALA A 70 -24.93 -8.01 4.11
N GLN A 71 -26.24 -7.87 3.91
CA GLN A 71 -27.25 -8.27 4.89
C GLN A 71 -27.19 -9.76 5.27
N GLY A 72 -26.69 -10.62 4.37
CA GLY A 72 -26.46 -12.04 4.62
C GLY A 72 -25.15 -12.37 5.36
N GLY A 73 -24.41 -11.36 5.86
CA GLY A 73 -23.19 -11.53 6.65
C GLY A 73 -21.88 -11.64 5.84
N GLY A 74 -21.94 -11.67 4.51
CA GLY A 74 -20.74 -11.63 3.67
C GLY A 74 -20.04 -10.28 3.77
N ALA A 75 -18.71 -10.27 3.93
CA ALA A 75 -17.90 -9.06 3.97
C ALA A 75 -16.94 -9.01 2.78
N GLU A 76 -16.77 -7.83 2.21
CA GLU A 76 -15.83 -7.56 1.12
C GLU A 76 -14.98 -6.34 1.48
N VAL A 77 -13.67 -6.44 1.25
CA VAL A 77 -12.73 -5.33 1.41
C VAL A 77 -12.16 -4.99 0.04
N LYS A 78 -12.25 -3.72 -0.35
CA LYS A 78 -11.64 -3.23 -1.60
C LYS A 78 -10.64 -2.12 -1.33
N PHE A 79 -9.54 -2.15 -2.07
CA PHE A 79 -8.59 -1.04 -2.11
C PHE A 79 -9.25 0.20 -2.72
N VAL A 80 -9.09 1.35 -2.07
CA VAL A 80 -9.60 2.63 -2.56
C VAL A 80 -8.46 3.46 -3.13
N ALA A 81 -7.47 3.76 -2.28
CA ALA A 81 -6.33 4.58 -2.65
C ALA A 81 -5.19 4.37 -1.66
N ALA A 82 -3.97 4.68 -2.09
CA ALA A 82 -2.81 4.80 -1.21
C ALA A 82 -1.99 6.02 -1.64
N LYS A 83 -1.35 6.66 -0.67
CA LYS A 83 -0.47 7.80 -0.89
C LYS A 83 0.70 7.75 0.07
N SER A 84 1.90 7.82 -0.47
CA SER A 84 3.14 7.88 0.30
C SER A 84 3.94 9.14 -0.06
N ARG A 85 4.81 9.57 0.86
CA ARG A 85 5.73 10.70 0.71
C ARG A 85 7.05 10.36 1.39
N VAL A 86 8.15 10.81 0.81
CA VAL A 86 9.47 10.78 1.45
C VAL A 86 9.49 11.79 2.60
N ALA A 87 10.13 11.44 3.71
CA ALA A 87 10.27 12.34 4.85
C ALA A 87 11.07 13.60 4.45
N PRO A 88 10.76 14.78 5.01
CA PRO A 88 11.50 16.00 4.68
C PRO A 88 12.99 15.89 5.03
N VAL A 89 13.83 16.52 4.20
CA VAL A 89 15.30 16.58 4.44
C VAL A 89 15.62 17.16 5.82
N LYS A 90 14.84 18.15 6.27
CA LYS A 90 14.88 18.62 7.65
C LYS A 90 14.22 17.56 8.55
N LYS A 91 15.04 16.88 9.36
CA LYS A 91 14.58 15.85 10.29
C LYS A 91 13.40 16.33 11.13
N LEU A 92 12.31 15.58 11.05
CA LEU A 92 11.15 15.68 11.92
C LEU A 92 11.17 14.52 12.91
N THR A 93 10.49 14.69 14.04
CA THR A 93 10.33 13.60 15.00
C THR A 93 9.36 12.55 14.46
N LEU A 94 9.52 11.29 14.86
CA LEU A 94 8.62 10.22 14.45
C LEU A 94 7.13 10.54 14.72
N PRO A 95 6.73 11.07 15.90
CA PRO A 95 5.34 11.47 16.13
C PRO A 95 4.80 12.54 15.17
N ARG A 96 5.66 13.43 14.66
CA ARG A 96 5.25 14.41 13.64
C ARG A 96 5.03 13.74 12.29
N LEU A 97 5.86 12.76 11.94
CA LEU A 97 5.69 12.00 10.70
C LEU A 97 4.44 11.10 10.77
N GLU A 98 4.16 10.48 11.92
CA GLU A 98 2.89 9.78 12.17
C GLU A 98 1.69 10.71 12.02
N LEU A 99 1.76 11.94 12.56
CA LEU A 99 0.72 12.95 12.36
C LEU A 99 0.57 13.34 10.87
N MET A 100 1.67 13.39 10.12
CA MET A 100 1.62 13.65 8.67
C MET A 100 1.04 12.46 7.89
N ALA A 101 1.27 11.22 8.31
CA ALA A 101 0.60 10.04 7.78
C ALA A 101 -0.90 10.10 8.06
N ALA A 102 -1.29 10.45 9.28
CA ALA A 102 -2.68 10.66 9.67
C ALA A 102 -3.35 11.82 8.90
N LEU A 103 -2.59 12.84 8.47
CA LEU A 103 -3.09 13.91 7.60
C LEU A 103 -3.31 13.44 6.15
N LEU A 104 -2.55 12.43 5.69
CA LEU A 104 -2.78 11.83 4.38
C LEU A 104 -3.97 10.85 4.41
N ALA A 105 -4.28 10.31 5.58
CA ALA A 105 -5.42 9.43 5.82
C ALA A 105 -6.73 10.22 5.78
#